data_AF-A0A5Q8CIE6-F1
#
_entry.id   AF-A0A5Q8CIE6-F1
#
_cell.length_a   1.000
_cell.length_b   1.000
_cell.length_c   1.000
_cell.angle_alpha   90.00
_cell.angle_beta   90.00
_cell.angle_gamma   90.00
#
_symmetry.space_group_name_H-M   'P 1'
#
loop_
_entity.id
_entity.type
_entity.pdbx_description
1 polymer ?
#
loop_
_entity_poly.entity_id
_entity_poly.type
_entity_poly.pdbx_seq_one_letter_code
_entity_poly.pdbx_strand_id
1 'polypeptide(L)'
;MARIAVITHEFDRFQSRRGLLWRRDSPYMLFDLLEELKRRGHSVQVLSGTSAKPAADIAVLHVDATVTSPDYVEYARAFRFCLNLGAADISKRRISGAVVGKDDGWKGQVIVKSSLNHRGTPEQQLNRRARRAGKPMPFPGVESFDQYQI
;
A
#
# COMPACT_ATOMS: atom_id res chain seq x y z
N MET A 1 19.73 7.25 16.99
CA MET A 1 18.34 7.59 16.67
C MET A 1 18.15 7.47 15.16
N ALA A 2 17.22 6.65 14.66
CA ALA A 2 17.00 6.49 13.22
C ALA A 2 15.99 7.51 12.66
N ARG A 3 16.19 7.88 11.39
CA ARG A 3 15.23 8.59 10.53
C ARG A 3 14.52 7.58 9.65
N ILE A 4 13.20 7.52 9.75
CA ILE A 4 12.35 6.54 9.09
C ILE A 4 11.47 7.27 8.06
N ALA A 5 11.49 6.80 6.82
CA ALA A 5 10.57 7.25 5.78
C ALA A 5 9.46 6.22 5.54
N VAL A 6 8.24 6.69 5.30
CA VAL A 6 7.13 5.88 4.81
C VAL A 6 6.78 6.38 3.43
N ILE A 7 6.96 5.55 2.41
CA ILE A 7 6.68 5.91 1.02
C ILE A 7 5.24 5.51 0.73
N THR A 8 4.41 6.47 0.32
CA THR A 8 2.99 6.25 0.02
C THR A 8 2.66 6.74 -1.37
N HIS A 9 1.58 6.25 -1.99
CA HIS A 9 1.11 6.82 -3.25
C HIS A 9 0.83 8.32 -3.07
N GLU A 10 1.09 9.14 -4.08
CA GLU A 10 0.88 10.60 -4.02
C GLU A 10 -0.58 10.99 -3.73
N PHE A 11 -1.51 10.11 -4.11
CA PHE A 11 -2.95 10.23 -3.88
C PHE A 11 -3.44 9.42 -2.68
N ASP A 12 -2.57 8.76 -1.93
CA ASP A 12 -2.97 8.07 -0.72
C ASP A 12 -3.30 9.07 0.42
N ARG A 13 -4.07 8.60 1.41
CA ARG A 13 -4.36 9.32 2.65
C ARG A 13 -3.89 8.46 3.81
N PHE A 14 -2.57 8.30 3.89
CA PHE A 14 -1.92 7.54 4.96
C PHE A 14 -2.34 8.01 6.36
N GLN A 15 -2.53 9.31 6.52
CA GLN A 15 -3.01 9.90 7.76
C GLN A 15 -3.99 11.03 7.45
N SER A 16 -4.92 11.24 8.36
CA SER A 16 -5.86 12.36 8.34
C SER A 16 -5.88 13.05 9.70
N ARG A 17 -6.45 14.25 9.75
CA ARG A 17 -6.81 14.89 11.02
C ARG A 17 -8.32 14.81 11.17
N ARG A 18 -8.81 14.26 12.27
CA ARG A 18 -10.25 14.07 12.54
C ARG A 18 -10.63 14.55 13.95
N GLY A 19 -11.92 14.83 14.13
CA GLY A 19 -12.52 15.23 15.40
C GLY A 19 -12.29 16.70 15.77
N LEU A 20 -12.97 17.15 16.83
CA LEU A 20 -12.92 18.54 17.32
C LEU A 20 -11.50 19.03 17.63
N LEU A 21 -10.62 18.10 18.06
CA LEU A 21 -9.24 18.39 18.45
C LEU A 21 -8.22 18.15 17.32
N TRP A 22 -8.66 17.86 16.09
CA TRP A 22 -7.78 17.63 14.94
C TRP A 22 -6.66 16.60 15.18
N ARG A 23 -6.96 15.55 15.97
CA ARG A 23 -6.00 14.49 16.26
C ARG A 23 -5.62 13.77 14.97
N ARG A 24 -4.33 13.42 14.83
CA ARG A 24 -3.85 12.60 13.71
C ARG A 24 -4.37 11.18 13.91
N ASP A 25 -4.90 10.63 12.83
CA ASP A 25 -5.51 9.31 12.80
C ASP A 25 -5.23 8.65 11.45
N SER A 26 -5.20 7.33 11.42
CA SER A 26 -4.88 6.52 10.24
C SER A 26 -5.61 5.18 10.30
N PRO A 27 -6.11 4.68 9.15
CA PRO A 27 -6.66 3.33 9.10
C PRO A 27 -5.59 2.23 9.15
N TYR A 28 -4.30 2.59 9.08
CA TYR A 28 -3.20 1.65 8.99
C TYR A 28 -2.56 1.43 10.36
N MET A 29 -2.48 0.16 10.81
CA MET A 29 -1.73 -0.22 12.02
C MET A 29 -0.28 0.29 11.98
N LEU A 30 0.30 0.44 10.79
CA LEU A 30 1.62 1.04 10.59
C LEU A 30 1.74 2.42 11.26
N PHE A 31 0.69 3.24 11.25
CA PHE A 31 0.69 4.55 11.89
C PHE A 31 0.91 4.46 13.41
N ASP A 32 0.21 3.55 14.10
CA ASP A 32 0.37 3.38 15.55
C ASP A 32 1.77 2.89 15.92
N LEU A 33 2.35 2.01 15.10
CA LEU A 33 3.74 1.58 15.25
C LEU A 33 4.71 2.75 15.07
N LEU A 34 4.48 3.62 14.09
CA LEU A 34 5.31 4.80 13.87
C LEU A 34 5.19 5.83 15.00
N GLU A 35 4.00 6.02 15.57
CA GLU A 35 3.81 6.89 16.74
C GLU A 35 4.55 6.33 17.97
N GLU A 36 4.58 5.01 18.14
CA GLU A 36 5.41 4.38 19.18
C GLU A 36 6.91 4.55 18.93
N LEU A 37 7.37 4.38 17.68
CA LEU A 37 8.77 4.63 17.32
C LEU A 37 9.19 6.08 17.55
N LYS A 38 8.28 7.03 17.28
CA LYS A 38 8.47 8.45 17.62
C LYS A 38 8.59 8.67 19.13
N ARG A 39 7.76 8.02 19.95
CA ARG A 39 7.86 8.08 21.42
C ARG A 39 9.19 7.54 21.94
N ARG A 40 9.78 6.56 21.25
CA ARG A 40 11.13 6.04 21.52
C ARG A 40 12.26 6.92 20.96
N GLY A 41 11.90 8.05 20.35
CA GLY A 41 12.80 9.10 19.90
C GLY A 41 13.14 9.09 18.41
N HIS A 42 12.69 8.10 17.64
CA HIS A 42 12.92 8.08 16.19
C HIS A 42 12.20 9.23 15.47
N SER A 43 12.74 9.69 14.35
CA SER A 43 12.03 10.63 13.49
C SER A 43 11.34 9.88 12.36
N VAL A 44 10.11 10.28 12.05
CA VAL A 44 9.29 9.67 11.00
C VAL A 44 8.81 10.74 10.04
N GLN A 45 8.98 10.48 8.74
CA GLN A 45 8.42 11.30 7.67
C GLN A 45 7.59 10.44 6.71
N VAL A 46 6.48 10.98 6.23
CA VAL A 46 5.68 10.37 5.17
C VAL A 46 6.06 11.06 3.86
N LEU A 47 6.55 10.28 2.90
CA LEU A 47 6.93 10.71 1.57
C LEU A 47 5.79 10.33 0.61
N SER A 48 4.97 11.32 0.27
CA SER A 48 3.85 11.14 -0.66
C SER A 48 4.34 11.28 -2.10
N GLY A 49 4.27 10.19 -2.88
CA GLY A 49 4.86 10.15 -4.22
C GLY A 49 6.37 9.91 -4.23
N THR A 50 7.02 10.24 -5.34
CA THR A 50 8.44 9.95 -5.60
C THR A 50 9.30 11.19 -5.82
N SER A 51 8.75 12.39 -5.62
CA SER A 51 9.42 13.67 -5.92
C SER A 51 10.41 14.12 -4.84
N ALA A 52 10.18 13.75 -3.58
CA ALA A 52 11.04 14.14 -2.47
C ALA A 52 12.40 13.42 -2.54
N LYS A 53 13.48 14.05 -2.07
CA LYS A 53 14.78 13.38 -2.01
C LYS A 53 14.76 12.21 -0.99
N PRO A 54 15.31 11.02 -1.32
CA PRO A 54 15.48 9.93 -0.38
C PRO A 54 16.45 10.29 0.76
N ALA A 55 15.93 10.80 1.88
CA ALA A 55 16.72 11.34 2.98
C ALA A 55 16.31 10.71 4.32
N ALA A 56 16.43 9.38 4.42
CA ALA A 56 16.17 8.61 5.64
C ALA A 56 17.15 7.44 5.75
N ASP A 57 17.33 6.92 6.97
CA ASP A 57 18.22 5.77 7.22
C ASP A 57 17.52 4.45 6.86
N ILE A 58 16.19 4.42 7.03
CA ILE A 58 15.30 3.29 6.77
C ILE A 58 14.06 3.81 6.05
N ALA A 59 13.59 3.08 5.04
CA ALA A 59 12.28 3.31 4.41
C ALA A 59 11.33 2.12 4.59
N VAL A 60 10.04 2.40 4.56
CA VAL A 60 8.97 1.41 4.43
C VAL A 60 8.20 1.74 3.16
N LEU A 61 8.22 0.84 2.18
CA LEU A 61 7.37 0.95 1.00
C LEU A 61 5.94 0.55 1.38
N HIS A 62 5.03 1.53 1.39
CA HIS A 62 3.64 1.37 1.77
C HIS A 62 2.72 2.05 0.76
N VAL A 63 2.63 1.45 -0.43
CA VAL A 63 1.64 1.81 -1.45
C VAL A 63 0.45 0.87 -1.28
N ASP A 64 -0.70 1.38 -0.81
CA ASP A 64 -1.92 0.58 -0.66
C ASP A 64 -2.56 0.31 -2.03
N ALA A 65 -2.01 -0.68 -2.73
CA ALA A 65 -2.49 -1.20 -4.00
C ALA A 65 -2.05 -2.68 -4.15
N THR A 66 -2.71 -3.43 -5.02
CA THR A 66 -2.35 -4.84 -5.29
C THR A 66 -0.95 -4.97 -5.88
N VAL A 67 -0.64 -4.09 -6.84
CA VAL A 67 0.65 -4.02 -7.51
C VAL A 67 1.16 -2.60 -7.36
N THR A 68 2.37 -2.47 -6.82
CA THR A 68 3.07 -1.20 -6.69
C THR A 68 3.68 -0.82 -8.03
N SER A 69 3.45 0.41 -8.49
CA SER A 69 4.04 0.91 -9.73
C SER A 69 5.58 0.85 -9.67
N PRO A 70 6.26 0.47 -10.79
CA PRO A 70 7.72 0.43 -10.86
C PRO A 70 8.41 1.72 -10.38
N ASP A 71 7.81 2.89 -10.64
CA ASP A 71 8.38 4.19 -10.24
C ASP A 71 8.58 4.29 -8.72
N TYR A 72 7.65 3.74 -7.94
CA TYR A 72 7.75 3.70 -6.47
C TYR A 72 8.77 2.66 -6.00
N VAL A 73 8.90 1.55 -6.72
CA VAL A 73 9.91 0.52 -6.42
C VAL A 73 11.31 1.07 -6.66
N GLU A 74 11.54 1.73 -7.80
CA GLU A 74 12.82 2.35 -8.13
C GLU A 74 13.15 3.50 -7.18
N TYR A 75 12.18 4.33 -6.82
CA TYR A 75 12.34 5.33 -5.78
C TYR A 75 12.73 4.72 -4.42
N ALA A 76 12.08 3.60 -4.05
CA ALA A 76 12.37 2.88 -2.82
C ALA A 76 13.77 2.22 -2.80
N ARG A 77 14.33 1.84 -3.96
CA ARG A 77 15.70 1.31 -4.09
C ARG A 77 16.78 2.33 -3.74
N ALA A 78 16.47 3.63 -3.82
CA ALA A 78 17.42 4.68 -3.49
C ALA A 78 17.73 4.77 -1.98
N PHE A 79 16.92 4.13 -1.13
CA PHE A 79 17.19 4.03 0.31
C PHE A 79 18.15 2.87 0.59
N ARG A 80 19.12 3.09 1.48
CA ARG A 80 20.09 2.05 1.90
C ARG A 80 19.38 0.78 2.41
N PHE A 81 18.26 0.96 3.10
CA PHE A 81 17.43 -0.13 3.58
C PHE A 81 15.95 0.23 3.40
N CYS A 82 15.19 -0.63 2.71
CA CYS A 82 13.77 -0.43 2.48
C CYS A 82 12.98 -1.72 2.75
N LEU A 83 12.05 -1.65 3.71
CA LEU A 83 11.10 -2.72 3.99
C LEU A 83 10.05 -2.80 2.88
N ASN A 84 9.56 -4.02 2.62
CA ASN A 84 8.56 -4.36 1.60
C ASN A 84 8.97 -4.17 0.13
N LEU A 85 10.25 -3.91 -0.16
CA LEU A 85 10.72 -3.76 -1.54
C LEU A 85 10.46 -5.01 -2.41
N GLY A 86 10.58 -6.21 -1.82
CA GLY A 86 10.29 -7.48 -2.48
C GLY A 86 8.79 -7.83 -2.56
N ALA A 87 7.92 -7.04 -1.94
CA ALA A 87 6.47 -7.25 -1.88
C ALA A 87 5.71 -6.31 -2.82
N ALA A 88 6.32 -5.94 -3.95
CA ALA A 88 5.73 -5.02 -4.92
C ALA A 88 4.45 -5.54 -5.60
N ASP A 89 4.15 -6.84 -5.47
CA ASP A 89 2.93 -7.46 -5.98
C ASP A 89 2.43 -8.46 -4.94
N ILE A 90 1.30 -8.11 -4.33
CA ILE A 90 0.63 -8.88 -3.27
C ILE A 90 -0.57 -9.65 -3.80
N SER A 91 -0.70 -9.78 -5.12
CA SER A 91 -1.78 -10.56 -5.72
C SER A 91 -1.76 -12.00 -5.22
N LYS A 92 -2.94 -12.54 -4.89
CA LYS A 92 -3.04 -13.88 -4.27
C LYS A 92 -2.45 -14.99 -5.13
N ARG A 93 -2.47 -14.83 -6.45
CA ARG A 93 -1.84 -15.76 -7.39
C ARG A 93 -0.32 -15.77 -7.29
N ARG A 94 0.30 -14.66 -6.90
CA ARG A 94 1.76 -14.55 -6.77
C ARG A 94 2.25 -14.99 -5.39
N ILE A 95 1.52 -14.62 -4.33
CA ILE A 95 2.00 -14.83 -2.96
C ILE A 95 1.53 -16.15 -2.33
N SER A 96 0.49 -16.79 -2.87
CA SER A 96 -0.07 -18.02 -2.30
C SER A 96 0.45 -19.24 -3.03
N GLY A 97 1.04 -20.19 -2.30
CA GLY A 97 1.32 -21.54 -2.80
C GLY A 97 0.10 -22.47 -2.79
N ALA A 98 -1.02 -22.05 -2.18
CA ALA A 98 -2.25 -22.83 -2.04
C ALA A 98 -3.26 -22.55 -3.17
N VAL A 99 -2.78 -22.28 -4.39
CA VAL A 99 -3.65 -22.05 -5.55
C VAL A 99 -4.07 -23.41 -6.10
N VAL A 100 -5.39 -23.65 -6.16
CA VAL A 100 -5.95 -24.86 -6.78
C VAL A 100 -6.17 -24.61 -8.27
N GLY A 101 -5.39 -25.29 -9.09
CA GLY A 101 -5.53 -25.36 -10.54
C GLY A 101 -6.59 -26.37 -10.98
N LYS A 102 -6.92 -26.33 -12.27
CA LYS A 102 -7.92 -27.22 -12.89
C LYS A 102 -7.58 -28.71 -12.74
N ASP A 103 -6.29 -29.05 -12.64
CA ASP A 103 -5.76 -30.42 -12.67
C ASP A 103 -5.35 -30.94 -11.28
N ASP A 104 -5.49 -30.14 -10.20
CA ASP A 104 -4.95 -30.47 -8.87
C ASP A 104 -5.76 -31.53 -8.10
N GLY A 105 -6.87 -32.01 -8.67
CA GLY A 105 -7.67 -33.10 -8.10
C GLY A 105 -8.38 -32.81 -6.77
N TRP A 106 -8.26 -31.59 -6.21
CA TRP A 106 -8.87 -31.21 -4.93
C TRP A 106 -10.40 -31.34 -4.96
N LYS A 107 -10.96 -32.05 -3.99
CA LYS A 107 -12.42 -32.29 -3.85
C LYS A 107 -13.04 -31.63 -2.62
N GLY A 108 -12.23 -30.99 -1.78
CA GLY A 108 -12.69 -30.34 -0.56
C GLY A 108 -13.28 -28.94 -0.82
N GLN A 109 -13.74 -28.31 0.26
CA GLN A 109 -14.15 -26.91 0.23
C GLN A 109 -12.98 -26.00 -0.15
N VAL A 110 -13.28 -24.86 -0.76
CA VAL A 110 -12.30 -23.87 -1.18
C VAL A 110 -12.68 -22.49 -0.64
N ILE A 111 -11.67 -21.66 -0.40
CA ILE A 111 -11.85 -20.23 -0.12
C ILE A 111 -11.52 -19.47 -1.40
N VAL A 112 -12.50 -18.77 -1.97
CA VAL A 112 -12.29 -17.90 -3.12
C VAL A 112 -11.74 -16.56 -2.63
N LYS A 113 -10.61 -16.14 -3.19
CA LYS A 113 -10.00 -14.83 -2.94
C LYS A 113 -9.74 -14.12 -4.25
N SER A 114 -10.05 -12.84 -4.30
CA SER A 114 -9.66 -11.97 -5.40
C SER A 114 -8.14 -11.92 -5.52
N SER A 115 -7.64 -11.75 -6.75
CA SER A 115 -6.26 -11.29 -6.93
C SER A 115 -6.07 -9.87 -6.39
N LEU A 116 -7.11 -9.03 -6.44
CA LEU A 116 -7.03 -7.63 -6.00
C LEU A 116 -7.03 -7.51 -4.48
N ASN A 117 -6.14 -6.67 -3.96
CA ASN A 117 -6.14 -6.22 -2.58
C ASN A 117 -7.47 -5.54 -2.26
N HIS A 118 -8.11 -5.98 -1.17
CA HIS A 118 -9.39 -5.45 -0.71
C HIS A 118 -10.42 -5.22 -1.84
N ARG A 119 -10.51 -6.19 -2.76
CA ARG A 119 -11.42 -6.18 -3.93
C ARG A 119 -11.22 -4.97 -4.86
N GLY A 120 -10.02 -4.39 -4.92
CA GLY A 120 -9.70 -3.24 -5.79
C GLY A 120 -10.13 -1.88 -5.21
N THR A 121 -10.61 -1.86 -3.97
CA THR A 121 -11.09 -0.63 -3.32
C THR A 121 -9.99 0.43 -3.19
N PRO A 122 -8.74 0.10 -2.80
CA PRO A 122 -7.66 1.10 -2.72
C PRO A 122 -7.34 1.73 -4.07
N GLU A 123 -7.20 0.94 -5.13
CA GLU A 123 -6.96 1.40 -6.50
C GLU A 123 -8.05 2.36 -6.97
N GLN A 124 -9.32 2.02 -6.71
CA GLN A 124 -10.47 2.89 -6.98
C GLN A 124 -10.44 4.20 -6.19
N GLN A 125 -9.95 4.19 -4.94
CA GLN A 125 -9.76 5.42 -4.18
C GLN A 125 -8.66 6.29 -4.78
N LEU A 126 -7.52 5.69 -5.17
CA LEU A 126 -6.41 6.39 -5.80
C LEU A 126 -6.82 7.00 -7.14
N ASN A 127 -7.52 6.24 -8.00
CA ASN A 127 -8.08 6.74 -9.26
C ASN A 127 -9.03 7.92 -9.07
N ARG A 128 -9.96 7.81 -8.10
CA ARG A 128 -10.91 8.90 -7.81
C ARG A 128 -10.20 10.17 -7.37
N ARG A 129 -9.14 10.07 -6.58
CA ARG A 129 -8.35 11.21 -6.10
C ARG A 129 -7.49 11.81 -7.22
N ALA A 130 -6.85 10.97 -8.04
CA ALA A 130 -6.10 11.40 -9.21
C ALA A 130 -6.98 12.22 -10.17
N ARG A 131 -8.18 11.69 -10.48
CA ARG A 131 -9.16 12.36 -11.34
C ARG A 131 -9.60 13.71 -10.77
N ARG A 132 -9.87 13.81 -9.46
CA ARG A 132 -10.20 15.09 -8.80
C ARG A 132 -9.05 16.10 -8.87
N ALA A 133 -7.81 15.64 -8.93
CA ALA A 133 -6.63 16.47 -9.08
C ALA A 133 -6.30 16.79 -10.56
N GLY A 134 -7.11 16.36 -11.53
CA GLY A 134 -6.83 16.54 -12.95
C GLY A 134 -5.63 15.74 -13.46
N LYS A 135 -5.28 14.64 -12.77
CA LYS A 135 -4.14 13.78 -13.09
C LYS A 135 -4.59 12.45 -13.70
N PRO A 136 -3.72 11.77 -14.48
CA PRO A 136 -4.00 10.43 -14.98
C PRO A 136 -4.34 9.45 -13.86
N MET A 137 -5.25 8.52 -14.11
CA MET A 137 -5.58 7.46 -13.16
C MET A 137 -4.40 6.48 -13.07
N PRO A 138 -3.84 6.22 -11.86
CA PRO A 138 -2.71 5.31 -11.71
C PRO A 138 -3.06 3.83 -11.98
N PHE A 139 -4.34 3.45 -11.84
CA PHE A 139 -4.82 2.09 -12.03
C PHE A 139 -6.01 2.05 -13.00
N PRO A 140 -5.84 2.48 -14.26
CA PRO A 140 -6.96 2.57 -15.20
C PRO A 140 -7.55 1.17 -15.45
N GLY A 141 -8.88 1.08 -15.50
CA GLY A 141 -9.59 -0.18 -15.77
C GLY A 141 -9.66 -1.17 -14.61
N VAL A 142 -9.13 -0.86 -13.41
CA VAL A 142 -9.38 -1.71 -12.25
C VAL A 142 -10.86 -1.65 -11.89
N GLU A 143 -11.54 -2.80 -11.92
CA GLU A 143 -12.93 -2.94 -11.51
C GLU A 143 -12.99 -3.53 -10.10
N SER A 144 -13.53 -2.77 -9.16
CA SER A 144 -13.86 -3.30 -7.84
C SER A 144 -15.19 -4.03 -7.87
N PHE A 145 -15.37 -4.99 -6.97
CA PHE A 145 -16.62 -5.74 -6.85
C PHE A 145 -17.05 -5.88 -5.39
N ASP A 146 -18.36 -5.97 -5.18
CA ASP A 146 -18.94 -6.06 -3.84
C ASP A 146 -19.12 -7.51 -3.39
N GLN A 147 -19.33 -8.45 -4.32
CA GLN A 147 -19.59 -9.86 -4.02
C GLN A 147 -18.80 -10.78 -4.95
N TYR A 148 -18.38 -11.94 -4.43
CA TYR A 148 -17.79 -12.99 -5.25
C TYR A 148 -18.90 -13.66 -6.06
N GLN A 149 -18.73 -13.72 -7.38
CA GLN A 149 -19.53 -14.59 -8.24
C GLN A 149 -18.85 -15.96 -8.24
N ILE A 150 -19.54 -16.96 -7.70
CA ILE A 150 -19.08 -18.35 -7.59
C ILE A 150 -20.06 -19.22 -8.37
#